data_AF-Q6CEN8-F1
#
_entry.id   AF-Q6CEN8-F1
#
_cell.length_a   1.000
_cell.length_b   1.000
_cell.length_c   1.000
_cell.angle_alpha   90.00
_cell.angle_beta   90.00
_cell.angle_gamma   90.00
#
_symmetry.space_group_name_H-M   'P 1'
#
loop_
_entity.id
_entity.type
_entity.pdbx_description
1 polymer ?
#
loop_
_entity_poly.entity_id
_entity_poly.type
_entity_poly.pdbx_seq_one_letter_code
_entity_poly.pdbx_strand_id
1 'polypeptide(L)'
;MSRGIQKLRSRATGEWTGVQGEPLTEESGFDDPDAVFPDCQPTTRPPWKKLLWVKQDYPDNYVDSSFLSQLRRNDNVAQYSFRSLFLDSSVIIMHLCTIVVFVVVFLGIFNHEWDPEFFAIIASVLTVPGYFVYEKYKIHNDDKSRPSTIKGALLIVFVLLALSPVLKSLTRSTSSDSIWAIACWLGLANVCFHDYTDGARTASGASSLKLTRPILSTNLAMLAAIVLASQLRTTMAVFCFVLFSVILFGVFPMFTQWCRATSRRGYWVLLSILLILSATGLYVIGGLWALGAWIGVKLFVSVGAPLWLLALQKYKNDIQGPWDIAKPVIRNRP
;
A
#
# COMPACT_ATOMS: atom_id res chain seq x y z
N MET A 1 27.17 -30.74 -19.20
CA MET A 1 26.82 -30.23 -17.86
C MET A 1 25.78 -31.18 -17.23
N SER A 2 26.20 -32.40 -16.84
CA SER A 2 25.27 -33.46 -16.40
C SER A 2 25.98 -34.54 -15.54
N ARG A 3 26.69 -34.12 -14.49
CA ARG A 3 27.31 -35.05 -13.52
C ARG A 3 27.22 -34.58 -12.05
N GLY A 4 26.45 -33.53 -11.76
CA GLY A 4 26.41 -32.92 -10.41
C GLY A 4 25.22 -33.30 -9.53
N ILE A 5 24.19 -33.96 -10.05
CA ILE A 5 22.88 -34.09 -9.35
C ILE A 5 22.69 -35.44 -8.65
N GLN A 6 23.55 -36.44 -8.89
CA GLN A 6 23.40 -37.78 -8.28
C GLN A 6 23.99 -37.93 -6.86
N LYS A 7 24.69 -36.91 -6.33
CA LYS A 7 25.34 -37.02 -5.00
C LYS A 7 24.50 -36.49 -3.82
N LEU A 8 23.25 -36.11 -4.05
CA LEU A 8 22.34 -35.62 -3.00
C LEU A 8 21.14 -36.54 -2.70
N ARG A 9 21.07 -37.74 -3.31
CA ARG A 9 19.97 -38.69 -3.12
C ARG A 9 20.33 -39.98 -2.37
N SER A 10 21.47 -40.02 -1.67
CA SER A 10 21.87 -41.18 -0.85
C SER A 10 22.01 -40.89 0.64
N ARG A 11 21.56 -39.72 1.12
CA ARG A 11 21.58 -39.34 2.55
C ARG A 11 20.20 -39.28 3.21
N ALA A 12 19.20 -39.90 2.58
CA ALA A 12 17.80 -39.88 3.02
C ALA A 12 17.28 -41.25 3.50
N THR A 13 18.17 -42.20 3.78
CA THR A 13 17.82 -43.52 4.36
C THR A 13 18.84 -43.87 5.43
N GLY A 14 18.68 -43.24 6.60
CA GLY A 14 19.32 -43.68 7.84
C GLY A 14 18.24 -44.28 8.73
N GLU A 15 18.35 -45.58 8.98
CA GLU A 15 17.51 -46.37 9.88
C GLU A 15 17.31 -45.69 11.24
N TRP A 16 16.06 -45.66 11.69
CA TRP A 16 15.73 -45.46 13.10
C TRP A 16 16.04 -46.75 13.86
N THR A 17 17.27 -46.90 14.35
CA THR A 17 17.56 -47.90 15.38
C THR A 17 17.12 -47.32 16.73
N GLY A 18 16.13 -47.99 17.32
CA GLY A 18 15.57 -47.61 18.61
C GLY A 18 16.64 -47.63 19.70
N VAL A 19 16.78 -46.51 20.42
CA VAL A 19 17.44 -46.49 21.72
C VAL A 19 16.45 -47.09 22.71
N GLN A 20 16.68 -48.36 23.05
CA GLN A 20 16.04 -49.03 24.16
C GLN A 20 16.30 -48.22 25.44
N GLY A 21 15.24 -47.96 26.21
CA GLY A 21 15.37 -47.36 27.53
C GLY A 21 16.17 -48.28 28.45
N GLU A 22 17.23 -47.75 29.05
CA GLU A 22 17.85 -48.37 30.21
C GLU A 22 16.96 -48.15 31.44
N PRO A 23 16.72 -49.19 32.26
CA PRO A 23 15.99 -49.04 33.51
C PRO A 23 16.87 -48.35 34.56
N LEU A 24 16.25 -47.47 35.35
CA LEU A 24 16.85 -46.86 36.53
C LEU A 24 17.19 -47.97 37.54
N THR A 25 18.46 -48.37 37.63
CA THR A 25 18.96 -49.10 38.78
C THR A 25 19.18 -48.12 39.92
N GLU A 26 18.29 -48.16 40.90
CA GLU A 26 18.55 -47.69 42.27
C GLU A 26 19.74 -48.48 42.82
N GLU A 27 20.93 -47.90 42.83
CA GLU A 27 21.99 -48.34 43.74
C GLU A 27 21.98 -47.47 44.99
N SER A 28 21.33 -47.99 46.02
CA SER A 28 21.53 -47.62 47.41
C SER A 28 22.94 -48.01 47.84
N GLY A 29 23.82 -47.02 47.98
CA GLY A 29 25.21 -47.21 48.40
C GLY A 29 25.66 -46.11 49.35
N PHE A 30 25.45 -46.35 50.64
CA PHE A 30 26.29 -45.98 51.79
C PHE A 30 27.09 -44.67 51.69
N ASP A 31 26.65 -43.65 52.44
CA ASP A 31 27.40 -42.41 52.72
C ASP A 31 28.76 -42.75 53.36
N ASP A 32 29.84 -42.64 52.58
CA ASP A 32 31.21 -42.72 53.07
C ASP A 32 31.63 -41.32 53.59
N PRO A 33 31.75 -41.12 54.92
CA PRO A 33 31.99 -39.79 55.49
C PRO A 33 33.40 -39.25 55.22
N ASP A 34 34.31 -40.09 54.71
CA ASP A 34 35.68 -39.73 54.35
C ASP A 34 35.91 -39.67 52.83
N ALA A 35 34.84 -39.63 52.04
CA ALA A 35 34.94 -39.33 50.61
C ALA A 35 35.51 -37.91 50.44
N VAL A 36 36.82 -37.85 50.19
CA VAL A 36 37.52 -36.65 49.75
C VAL A 36 36.84 -36.22 48.46
N PHE A 37 35.94 -35.24 48.57
CA PHE A 37 35.42 -34.55 47.40
C PHE A 37 36.64 -34.07 46.63
N PRO A 38 36.87 -34.52 45.39
CA PRO A 38 37.95 -33.98 44.59
C PRO A 38 37.73 -32.47 44.57
N ASP A 39 38.73 -31.73 45.03
CA ASP A 39 38.71 -30.26 45.06
C ASP A 39 37.99 -29.77 43.82
N CYS A 40 36.88 -29.05 44.02
CA CYS A 40 36.14 -28.46 42.92
C CYS A 40 37.05 -27.38 42.32
N GLN A 41 37.98 -27.81 41.46
CA GLN A 41 38.78 -26.94 40.63
C GLN A 41 37.77 -26.03 39.94
N PRO A 42 37.90 -24.70 40.06
CA PRO A 42 37.02 -23.80 39.33
C PRO A 42 37.29 -24.06 37.85
N THR A 43 36.49 -24.93 37.24
CA THR A 43 36.48 -25.14 35.80
C THR A 43 35.87 -23.87 35.24
N THR A 44 36.71 -22.85 35.04
CA THR A 44 36.32 -21.65 34.31
C THR A 44 36.06 -22.11 32.89
N ARG A 45 34.81 -22.50 32.63
CA ARG A 45 34.34 -22.81 31.28
C ARG A 45 34.71 -21.63 30.38
N PRO A 46 35.15 -21.90 29.14
CA PRO A 46 35.43 -20.81 28.21
C PRO A 46 34.18 -19.96 28.06
N PRO A 47 34.29 -18.62 28.02
CA PRO A 47 33.13 -17.74 27.96
C PRO A 47 32.30 -18.06 26.72
N TRP A 48 30.98 -18.13 26.90
CA TRP A 48 30.04 -18.38 25.83
C TRP A 48 30.18 -17.34 24.70
N LYS A 49 30.09 -17.81 23.45
CA LYS A 49 30.19 -16.99 22.24
C LYS A 49 28.88 -17.07 21.45
N LYS A 50 28.44 -15.93 20.94
CA LYS A 50 27.24 -15.81 20.10
C LYS A 50 27.50 -16.22 18.64
N LEU A 51 27.86 -17.48 18.42
CA LEU A 51 28.13 -18.04 17.10
C LEU A 51 27.31 -19.33 16.94
N LEU A 52 26.25 -19.28 16.13
CA LEU A 52 25.31 -20.39 15.96
C LEU A 52 25.97 -21.65 15.38
N TRP A 53 27.06 -21.50 14.62
CA TRP A 53 27.72 -22.59 13.90
C TRP A 53 28.90 -23.22 14.67
N VAL A 54 29.26 -22.69 15.84
CA VAL A 54 30.36 -23.22 16.66
C VAL A 54 29.79 -24.08 17.78
N LYS A 55 30.22 -25.33 17.86
CA LYS A 55 29.87 -26.22 18.97
C LYS A 55 30.59 -25.75 20.24
N GLN A 56 29.84 -25.60 21.33
CA GLN A 56 30.30 -25.05 22.61
C GLN A 56 29.80 -25.90 23.77
N ASP A 57 30.49 -25.85 24.92
CA ASP A 57 30.17 -26.65 26.11
C ASP A 57 29.04 -26.02 26.95
N TYR A 58 27.98 -25.60 26.27
CA TYR A 58 26.77 -25.02 26.82
C TYR A 58 25.55 -25.74 26.22
N PRO A 59 24.48 -25.97 27.00
CA PRO A 59 23.27 -26.56 26.46
C PRO A 59 22.62 -25.64 25.42
N ASP A 60 21.87 -26.21 24.48
CA ASP A 60 21.28 -25.47 23.34
C ASP A 60 20.32 -24.34 23.77
N ASN A 61 19.75 -24.42 24.98
CA ASN A 61 18.87 -23.42 25.57
C ASN A 61 19.59 -22.44 26.51
N TYR A 62 20.93 -22.45 26.55
CA TYR A 62 21.70 -21.53 27.38
C TYR A 62 21.56 -20.08 26.89
N VAL A 63 21.24 -19.17 27.81
CA VAL A 63 21.21 -17.72 27.57
C VAL A 63 22.25 -17.06 28.45
N ASP A 64 23.15 -16.31 27.83
CA ASP A 64 24.22 -15.62 28.55
C ASP A 64 23.68 -14.48 29.43
N SER A 65 24.31 -14.24 30.58
CA SER A 65 23.92 -13.15 31.51
C SER A 65 23.99 -11.75 30.87
N SER A 66 24.86 -11.56 29.87
CA SER A 66 24.95 -10.31 29.12
C SER A 66 23.81 -10.11 28.10
N PHE A 67 22.93 -11.08 27.90
CA PHE A 67 21.89 -11.03 26.87
C PHE A 67 20.97 -9.81 27.00
N LEU A 68 20.43 -9.56 28.19
CA LEU A 68 19.55 -8.42 28.45
C LEU A 68 20.32 -7.10 28.55
N SER A 69 21.63 -7.14 28.80
CA SER A 69 22.47 -5.93 28.81
C SER A 69 22.60 -5.29 27.43
N GLN A 70 22.35 -6.05 26.36
CA GLN A 70 22.41 -5.60 24.97
C GLN A 70 21.05 -5.07 24.45
N LEU A 71 20.04 -4.98 25.33
CA LEU A 71 18.71 -4.48 24.99
C LEU A 71 18.76 -2.95 24.79
N ARG A 72 18.47 -2.51 23.58
CA ARG A 72 18.37 -1.09 23.19
C ARG A 72 16.90 -0.71 23.11
N ARG A 73 16.54 0.45 23.64
CA ARG A 73 15.19 1.00 23.48
C ARG A 73 15.24 2.25 22.64
N ASN A 74 14.38 2.31 21.63
CA ASN A 74 14.14 3.49 20.81
C ASN A 74 15.33 4.01 20.00
N ASP A 75 16.36 3.19 19.74
CA ASP A 75 17.55 3.59 18.96
C ASP A 75 17.24 4.04 17.52
N ASN A 76 16.19 3.49 16.89
CA ASN A 76 15.82 3.78 15.50
C ASN A 76 14.48 4.54 15.36
N VAL A 77 14.05 5.30 16.38
CA VAL A 77 12.78 6.04 16.28
C VAL A 77 12.93 7.26 15.38
N ALA A 78 12.46 7.14 14.14
CA ALA A 78 12.32 8.27 13.23
C ALA A 78 11.35 9.31 13.82
N GLN A 79 11.84 10.53 14.08
CA GLN A 79 11.03 11.65 14.50
C GLN A 79 10.39 12.31 13.27
N TYR A 80 9.07 12.35 13.22
CA TYR A 80 8.37 13.05 12.14
C TYR A 80 8.16 14.51 12.53
N SER A 81 8.40 15.43 11.60
CA SER A 81 8.01 16.83 11.78
C SER A 81 6.59 17.07 11.26
N PHE A 82 5.86 17.99 11.89
CA PHE A 82 4.51 18.37 11.44
C PHE A 82 4.48 18.76 9.96
N ARG A 83 5.47 19.54 9.50
CA ARG A 83 5.56 19.99 8.09
C ARG A 83 5.69 18.81 7.13
N SER A 84 6.49 17.81 7.45
CA SER A 84 6.61 16.62 6.60
C SER A 84 5.29 15.86 6.53
N LEU A 85 4.61 15.67 7.67
CA LEU A 85 3.34 14.96 7.72
C LEU A 85 2.23 15.71 6.99
N PHE A 86 2.19 17.04 7.12
CA PHE A 86 1.25 17.89 6.38
C PHE A 86 1.47 17.77 4.86
N LEU A 87 2.73 17.81 4.41
CA LEU A 87 3.07 17.64 2.99
C LEU A 87 2.75 16.21 2.50
N ASP A 88 3.01 15.19 3.31
CA ASP A 88 2.67 13.81 2.97
C ASP A 88 1.13 13.60 2.90
N SER A 89 0.37 14.30 3.75
CA SER A 89 -1.10 14.22 3.77
C SER A 89 -1.77 14.79 2.51
N SER A 90 -1.08 15.63 1.74
CA SER A 90 -1.65 16.23 0.53
C SER A 90 -1.97 15.20 -0.55
N VAL A 91 -1.29 14.05 -0.54
CA VAL A 91 -1.58 12.91 -1.43
C VAL A 91 -2.93 12.31 -1.13
N ILE A 92 -3.23 12.15 0.16
CA ILE A 92 -4.50 11.63 0.63
C ILE A 92 -5.61 12.59 0.22
N ILE A 93 -5.41 13.90 0.44
CA ILE A 93 -6.38 14.94 0.08
C ILE A 93 -6.62 14.98 -1.44
N MET A 94 -5.57 14.84 -2.25
CA MET A 94 -5.67 14.77 -3.71
C MET A 94 -6.61 13.64 -4.16
N HIS A 95 -6.42 12.44 -3.59
CA HIS A 95 -7.25 11.27 -3.89
C HIS A 95 -8.70 11.47 -3.43
N LEU A 96 -8.89 11.94 -2.19
CA LEU A 96 -10.21 12.21 -1.64
C LEU A 96 -10.96 13.27 -2.46
N CYS A 97 -10.30 14.33 -2.92
CA CYS A 97 -10.91 15.32 -3.81
C CYS A 97 -11.33 14.71 -5.14
N THR A 98 -10.52 13.80 -5.70
CA THR A 98 -10.83 13.09 -6.95
C THR A 98 -12.09 12.24 -6.81
N ILE A 99 -12.22 11.48 -5.70
CA ILE A 99 -13.43 10.71 -5.39
C ILE A 99 -14.64 11.64 -5.20
N VAL A 100 -14.48 12.75 -4.49
CA VAL A 100 -15.58 13.69 -4.29
C VAL A 100 -16.03 14.30 -5.62
N VAL A 101 -15.11 14.70 -6.50
CA VAL A 101 -15.47 15.18 -7.85
C VAL A 101 -16.25 14.12 -8.62
N PHE A 102 -15.81 12.86 -8.57
CA PHE A 102 -16.55 11.74 -9.16
C PHE A 102 -17.98 11.62 -8.62
N VAL A 103 -18.16 11.64 -7.30
CA VAL A 103 -19.48 11.55 -6.65
C VAL A 103 -20.35 12.76 -6.97
N VAL A 104 -19.77 13.96 -6.97
CA VAL A 104 -20.46 15.21 -7.33
C VAL A 104 -20.99 15.13 -8.76
N VAL A 105 -20.15 14.73 -9.72
CA VAL A 105 -20.57 14.60 -11.12
C VAL A 105 -21.70 13.58 -11.26
N PHE A 106 -21.60 12.43 -10.58
CA PHE A 106 -22.67 11.45 -10.57
C PHE A 106 -24.00 12.02 -10.02
N LEU A 107 -23.96 12.63 -8.83
CA LEU A 107 -25.13 13.21 -8.18
C LEU A 107 -25.73 14.37 -9.00
N GLY A 108 -24.88 15.16 -9.66
CA GLY A 108 -25.31 16.22 -10.58
C GLY A 108 -26.07 15.67 -11.77
N ILE A 109 -25.56 14.62 -12.42
CA ILE A 109 -26.26 13.95 -13.54
C ILE A 109 -27.53 13.25 -13.05
N PHE A 110 -27.50 12.61 -11.89
CA PHE A 110 -28.59 11.80 -11.37
C PHE A 110 -29.77 12.61 -10.82
N ASN A 111 -29.50 13.69 -10.05
CA ASN A 111 -30.52 14.49 -9.36
C ASN A 111 -30.76 15.87 -9.99
N HIS A 112 -29.75 16.48 -10.63
CA HIS A 112 -29.78 17.87 -11.10
C HIS A 112 -29.78 18.00 -12.62
N GLU A 113 -29.96 16.89 -13.35
CA GLU A 113 -30.03 16.85 -14.82
C GLU A 113 -28.82 17.53 -15.49
N TRP A 114 -27.64 17.46 -14.85
CA TRP A 114 -26.43 17.97 -15.49
C TRP A 114 -26.12 17.19 -16.76
N ASP A 115 -25.68 17.92 -17.79
CA ASP A 115 -25.32 17.31 -19.06
C ASP A 115 -24.11 16.36 -18.89
N PRO A 116 -24.27 15.05 -19.09
CA PRO A 116 -23.19 14.08 -18.95
C PRO A 116 -22.14 14.23 -20.06
N GLU A 117 -22.50 14.75 -21.23
CA GLU A 117 -21.60 14.91 -22.37
C GLU A 117 -20.52 15.95 -22.08
N PHE A 118 -20.91 17.07 -21.47
CA PHE A 118 -20.02 18.15 -21.03
C PHE A 118 -18.83 17.62 -20.22
N PHE A 119 -19.07 16.78 -19.21
CA PHE A 119 -18.01 16.23 -18.36
C PHE A 119 -17.10 15.24 -19.10
N ALA A 120 -17.69 14.39 -19.95
CA ALA A 120 -16.93 13.44 -20.75
C ALA A 120 -16.02 14.14 -21.77
N ILE A 121 -16.53 15.20 -22.42
CA ILE A 121 -15.77 16.02 -23.37
C ILE A 121 -14.63 16.75 -22.66
N ILE A 122 -14.91 17.43 -21.54
CA ILE A 122 -13.89 18.16 -20.78
C ILE A 122 -12.78 17.22 -20.30
N ALA A 123 -13.13 16.07 -19.73
CA ALA A 123 -12.14 15.09 -19.29
C ALA A 123 -11.30 14.53 -20.44
N SER A 124 -11.93 14.29 -21.60
CA SER A 124 -11.23 13.81 -22.80
C SER A 124 -10.26 14.87 -23.32
N VAL A 125 -10.68 16.14 -23.42
CA VAL A 125 -9.83 17.25 -23.85
C VAL A 125 -8.68 17.48 -22.88
N LEU A 126 -8.93 17.41 -21.56
CA LEU A 126 -7.89 17.59 -20.53
C LEU A 126 -6.83 16.47 -20.56
N THR A 127 -7.18 15.29 -21.10
CA THR A 127 -6.25 14.16 -21.23
C THR A 127 -5.25 14.36 -22.38
N VAL A 128 -5.61 15.14 -23.40
CA VAL A 128 -4.79 15.37 -24.60
C VAL A 128 -3.42 16.01 -24.28
N PRO A 129 -3.32 17.09 -23.47
CA PRO A 129 -2.02 17.61 -23.02
C PRO A 129 -1.16 16.57 -22.31
N GLY A 130 -1.78 15.74 -21.45
CA GLY A 130 -1.10 14.66 -20.74
C GLY A 130 -0.48 13.63 -21.69
N TYR A 131 -1.19 13.29 -22.78
CA TYR A 131 -0.69 12.42 -23.84
C TYR A 131 0.52 13.01 -24.57
N PHE A 132 0.44 14.27 -25.01
CA PHE A 132 1.54 14.93 -25.72
C PHE A 132 2.80 15.06 -24.87
N VAL A 133 2.62 15.31 -23.57
CA VAL A 133 3.72 15.37 -22.63
C VAL A 133 4.33 13.99 -22.40
N TYR A 134 3.51 12.95 -22.26
CA TYR A 134 3.99 11.56 -22.17
C TYR A 134 4.79 11.16 -23.41
N GLU A 135 4.31 11.48 -24.62
CA GLU A 135 5.06 11.23 -25.85
C GLU A 135 6.39 11.99 -25.88
N LYS A 136 6.41 13.27 -25.50
CA LYS A 136 7.65 14.06 -25.45
C LYS A 136 8.70 13.47 -24.49
N TYR A 137 8.29 12.98 -23.33
CA TYR A 137 9.18 12.33 -22.38
C TYR A 137 9.63 10.93 -22.84
N LYS A 138 8.78 10.21 -23.57
CA LYS A 138 9.09 8.89 -24.13
C LYS A 138 10.10 8.98 -25.29
N ILE A 139 9.96 9.95 -26.17
CA ILE A 139 10.86 10.20 -27.31
C ILE A 139 12.31 10.43 -26.85
N HIS A 140 12.52 10.95 -25.64
CA HIS A 140 13.85 11.22 -25.11
C HIS A 140 14.60 9.96 -24.61
N ASN A 141 13.91 8.84 -24.36
CA ASN A 141 14.49 7.69 -23.63
C ASN A 141 14.67 6.39 -24.44
N ASP A 142 13.93 6.15 -25.54
CA ASP A 142 14.27 5.04 -26.46
C ASP A 142 13.49 5.11 -27.78
N ASP A 143 14.14 4.71 -28.87
CA ASP A 143 13.67 4.77 -30.25
C ASP A 143 13.20 3.39 -30.71
N LYS A 144 11.93 3.04 -30.43
CA LYS A 144 11.21 1.94 -31.09
C LYS A 144 9.70 2.16 -31.01
N SER A 145 9.12 2.28 -32.19
CA SER A 145 7.72 2.58 -32.47
C SER A 145 6.72 1.69 -31.72
N ARG A 146 5.73 2.34 -31.10
CA ARG A 146 4.41 1.74 -30.83
C ARG A 146 3.31 2.72 -31.25
N PRO A 147 2.83 2.70 -32.50
CA PRO A 147 1.67 3.47 -32.89
C PRO A 147 0.42 2.64 -32.66
N SER A 148 -0.17 2.73 -31.45
CA SER A 148 -1.57 2.33 -31.27
C SER A 148 -2.22 2.81 -29.96
N THR A 149 -1.68 3.78 -29.21
CA THR A 149 -2.40 4.33 -28.04
C THR A 149 -3.76 4.91 -28.45
N ILE A 150 -3.81 5.59 -29.60
CA ILE A 150 -5.06 6.08 -30.21
C ILE A 150 -5.98 4.91 -30.55
N LYS A 151 -5.47 3.83 -31.14
CA LYS A 151 -6.29 2.64 -31.47
C LYS A 151 -6.85 1.98 -30.20
N GLY A 152 -6.06 1.93 -29.13
CA GLY A 152 -6.50 1.43 -27.82
C GLY A 152 -7.57 2.33 -27.18
N ALA A 153 -7.39 3.66 -27.24
CA ALA A 153 -8.39 4.61 -26.78
C ALA A 153 -9.70 4.51 -27.57
N LEU A 154 -9.61 4.42 -28.91
CA LEU A 154 -10.78 4.20 -29.77
C LEU A 154 -11.46 2.86 -29.48
N LEU A 155 -10.69 1.80 -29.22
CA LEU A 155 -11.22 0.50 -28.81
C LEU A 155 -11.98 0.62 -27.49
N ILE A 156 -11.41 1.27 -26.47
CA ILE A 156 -12.07 1.47 -25.17
C ILE A 156 -13.39 2.24 -25.37
N VAL A 157 -13.36 3.35 -26.12
CA VAL A 157 -14.57 4.14 -26.42
C VAL A 157 -15.63 3.29 -27.13
N PHE A 158 -15.24 2.55 -28.16
CA PHE A 158 -16.15 1.69 -28.92
C PHE A 158 -16.75 0.58 -28.06
N VAL A 159 -15.93 -0.08 -27.24
CA VAL A 159 -16.39 -1.13 -26.31
C VAL A 159 -17.34 -0.57 -25.27
N LEU A 160 -17.04 0.61 -24.70
CA LEU A 160 -17.95 1.27 -23.76
C LEU A 160 -19.27 1.64 -24.40
N LEU A 161 -19.28 2.15 -25.64
CA LEU A 161 -20.51 2.42 -26.38
C LEU A 161 -21.35 1.15 -26.58
N ALA A 162 -20.71 0.07 -27.03
CA ALA A 162 -21.40 -1.21 -27.26
C ALA A 162 -21.94 -1.84 -25.97
N LEU A 163 -21.21 -1.72 -24.86
CA LEU A 163 -21.60 -2.29 -23.57
C LEU A 163 -22.55 -1.41 -22.77
N SER A 164 -22.73 -0.14 -23.13
CA SER A 164 -23.57 0.80 -22.36
C SER A 164 -25.00 0.32 -22.10
N PRO A 165 -25.73 -0.28 -23.07
CA PRO A 165 -27.04 -0.86 -22.82
C PRO A 165 -27.02 -2.01 -21.80
N VAL A 166 -25.93 -2.80 -21.81
CA VAL A 166 -25.73 -3.92 -20.88
C VAL A 166 -25.39 -3.40 -19.48
N LEU A 167 -24.51 -2.41 -19.36
CA LEU A 167 -24.19 -1.76 -18.09
C LEU A 167 -25.45 -1.13 -17.47
N LYS A 168 -26.30 -0.50 -18.29
CA LYS A 168 -27.57 0.06 -17.85
C LYS A 168 -28.54 -1.02 -17.33
N SER A 169 -28.60 -2.19 -17.98
CA SER A 169 -29.52 -3.26 -17.56
C SER A 169 -28.99 -4.12 -16.41
N LEU A 170 -27.68 -4.06 -16.13
CA LEU A 170 -26.97 -4.92 -15.17
C LEU A 170 -27.63 -4.97 -13.79
N THR A 171 -28.03 -3.81 -13.26
CA THR A 171 -28.54 -3.70 -11.89
C THR A 171 -30.05 -3.45 -11.83
N ARG A 172 -30.79 -3.68 -12.93
CA ARG A 172 -32.23 -3.38 -13.02
C ARG A 172 -33.08 -4.21 -12.04
N SER A 173 -32.63 -5.42 -11.71
CA SER A 173 -33.29 -6.31 -10.74
C SER A 173 -32.87 -6.05 -9.29
N THR A 174 -31.88 -5.19 -9.05
CA THR A 174 -31.36 -4.88 -7.72
C THR A 174 -31.97 -3.59 -7.21
N SER A 175 -32.30 -3.52 -5.92
CA SER A 175 -32.86 -2.30 -5.33
C SER A 175 -31.84 -1.15 -5.31
N SER A 176 -32.33 0.07 -5.50
CA SER A 176 -31.47 1.27 -5.51
C SER A 176 -30.71 1.45 -4.21
N ASP A 177 -31.34 1.22 -3.06
CA ASP A 177 -30.70 1.35 -1.74
C ASP A 177 -29.47 0.44 -1.59
N SER A 178 -29.58 -0.80 -2.10
CA SER A 178 -28.45 -1.75 -2.11
C SER A 178 -27.31 -1.26 -3.01
N ILE A 179 -27.64 -0.65 -4.15
CA ILE A 179 -26.68 -0.11 -5.11
C ILE A 179 -25.90 1.06 -4.50
N TRP A 180 -26.59 1.99 -3.81
CA TRP A 180 -25.94 3.07 -3.07
C TRP A 180 -25.04 2.53 -1.96
N ALA A 181 -25.51 1.52 -1.20
CA ALA A 181 -24.72 0.90 -0.14
C ALA A 181 -23.44 0.23 -0.68
N ILE A 182 -23.55 -0.57 -1.75
CA ILE A 182 -22.41 -1.24 -2.38
C ILE A 182 -21.44 -0.21 -2.96
N ALA A 183 -21.93 0.86 -3.61
CA ALA A 183 -21.08 1.94 -4.12
C ALA A 183 -20.32 2.65 -2.98
N CYS A 184 -20.97 2.90 -1.84
CA CYS A 184 -20.31 3.46 -0.66
C CYS A 184 -19.22 2.53 -0.11
N TRP A 185 -19.49 1.23 0.00
CA TRP A 185 -18.50 0.24 0.44
C TRP A 185 -17.33 0.10 -0.54
N LEU A 186 -17.59 0.12 -1.85
CA LEU A 186 -16.55 0.11 -2.87
C LEU A 186 -15.70 1.38 -2.85
N GLY A 187 -16.33 2.54 -2.62
CA GLY A 187 -15.64 3.82 -2.43
C GLY A 187 -14.75 3.82 -1.18
N LEU A 188 -15.27 3.30 -0.05
CA LEU A 188 -14.50 3.17 1.18
C LEU A 188 -13.32 2.20 1.00
N ALA A 189 -13.55 1.05 0.38
CA ALA A 189 -12.51 0.09 0.07
C ALA A 189 -11.46 0.70 -0.90
N ASN A 190 -11.89 1.49 -1.89
CA ASN A 190 -10.98 2.21 -2.77
C ASN A 190 -10.03 3.12 -2.00
N VAL A 191 -10.54 3.90 -1.02
CA VAL A 191 -9.73 4.76 -0.15
C VAL A 191 -8.78 3.93 0.71
N CYS A 192 -9.26 2.88 1.36
CA CYS A 192 -8.45 2.04 2.25
C CYS A 192 -7.32 1.31 1.52
N PHE A 193 -7.56 0.84 0.30
CA PHE A 193 -6.58 0.08 -0.47
C PHE A 193 -5.74 0.92 -1.43
N HIS A 194 -5.94 2.24 -1.49
CA HIS A 194 -5.12 3.12 -2.31
C HIS A 194 -3.69 3.20 -1.78
N ASP A 195 -2.71 3.16 -2.69
CA ASP A 195 -1.31 3.31 -2.30
C ASP A 195 -0.96 4.80 -2.19
N TYR A 196 -0.96 5.31 -0.96
CA TYR A 196 -0.52 6.68 -0.64
C TYR A 196 1.00 6.81 -0.49
N THR A 197 1.76 5.76 -0.76
CA THR A 197 3.21 5.78 -0.61
C THR A 197 3.86 6.58 -1.74
N ASP A 198 4.54 7.65 -1.37
CA ASP A 198 5.37 8.42 -2.30
C ASP A 198 6.47 7.57 -2.94
N GLY A 199 6.64 7.73 -4.25
CA GLY A 199 7.82 7.25 -5.00
C GLY A 199 9.17 7.77 -4.49
N ALA A 200 9.21 8.60 -3.43
CA ALA A 200 10.42 9.08 -2.77
C ALA A 200 11.02 8.11 -1.73
N ARG A 201 10.31 7.04 -1.32
CA ARG A 201 10.82 6.03 -0.36
C ARG A 201 11.30 4.73 -1.02
N THR A 202 11.60 4.76 -2.32
CA THR A 202 12.05 3.62 -3.13
C THR A 202 13.53 3.23 -2.90
N ALA A 203 13.98 3.21 -1.65
CA ALA A 203 15.28 2.66 -1.27
C ALA A 203 15.19 1.36 -0.44
N SER A 204 14.00 0.93 0.00
CA SER A 204 13.85 -0.29 0.82
C SER A 204 12.92 -1.34 0.20
N GLY A 205 13.51 -2.18 -0.66
CA GLY A 205 13.45 -3.65 -0.62
C GLY A 205 12.15 -4.46 -0.57
N ALA A 206 10.94 -3.87 -0.63
CA ALA A 206 9.69 -4.65 -0.65
C ALA A 206 8.96 -4.50 -1.99
N SER A 207 9.30 -5.35 -2.96
CA SER A 207 8.94 -5.19 -4.39
C SER A 207 7.77 -6.07 -4.89
N SER A 208 7.26 -7.04 -4.11
CA SER A 208 6.21 -7.95 -4.61
C SER A 208 4.78 -7.47 -4.34
N LEU A 209 4.50 -6.86 -3.18
CA LEU A 209 3.14 -6.42 -2.82
C LEU A 209 2.72 -5.05 -3.40
N LYS A 210 3.65 -4.33 -4.06
CA LYS A 210 3.43 -2.98 -4.60
C LYS A 210 2.81 -2.95 -5.99
N LEU A 211 2.98 -4.01 -6.79
CA LEU A 211 2.36 -4.06 -8.12
C LEU A 211 0.85 -4.29 -8.05
N THR A 212 0.37 -5.03 -7.05
CA THR A 212 -1.03 -5.47 -6.93
C THR A 212 -1.95 -4.42 -6.30
N ARG A 213 -1.43 -3.57 -5.41
CA ARG A 213 -2.23 -2.58 -4.66
C ARG A 213 -2.84 -1.46 -5.52
N PRO A 214 -2.09 -0.82 -6.46
CA PRO A 214 -2.67 0.18 -7.35
C PRO A 214 -3.82 -0.40 -8.19
N ILE A 215 -3.65 -1.64 -8.67
CA ILE A 215 -4.62 -2.35 -9.51
C ILE A 215 -5.92 -2.61 -8.75
N LEU A 216 -5.83 -3.02 -7.48
CA LEU A 216 -7.01 -3.29 -6.66
C LEU A 216 -7.81 -2.02 -6.37
N SER A 217 -7.15 -0.93 -5.96
CA SER A 217 -7.82 0.36 -5.71
C SER A 217 -8.52 0.86 -6.97
N THR A 218 -7.84 0.91 -8.12
CA THR A 218 -8.44 1.36 -9.37
C THR A 218 -9.62 0.49 -9.79
N ASN A 219 -9.52 -0.83 -9.63
CA ASN A 219 -10.63 -1.74 -9.95
C ASN A 219 -11.85 -1.48 -9.07
N LEU A 220 -11.67 -1.23 -7.77
CA LEU A 220 -12.76 -0.91 -6.86
C LEU A 220 -13.46 0.41 -7.24
N ALA A 221 -12.70 1.43 -7.64
CA ALA A 221 -13.27 2.68 -8.15
C ALA A 221 -14.04 2.47 -9.46
N MET A 222 -13.51 1.67 -10.38
CA MET A 222 -14.22 1.34 -11.62
C MET A 222 -15.50 0.54 -11.36
N LEU A 223 -15.49 -0.39 -10.41
CA LEU A 223 -16.69 -1.13 -10.00
C LEU A 223 -17.73 -0.19 -9.38
N ALA A 224 -17.31 0.75 -8.52
CA ALA A 224 -18.21 1.78 -7.98
C ALA A 224 -18.81 2.63 -9.10
N ALA A 225 -17.99 3.05 -10.07
CA ALA A 225 -18.45 3.79 -11.25
C ALA A 225 -19.46 3.00 -12.06
N ILE A 226 -19.21 1.73 -12.35
CA ILE A 226 -20.12 0.87 -13.13
C ILE A 226 -21.47 0.70 -12.42
N VAL A 227 -21.45 0.42 -11.11
CA VAL A 227 -22.64 0.20 -10.30
C VAL A 227 -23.47 1.47 -10.12
N LEU A 228 -22.83 2.64 -10.06
CA LEU A 228 -23.54 3.93 -10.07
C LEU A 228 -24.05 4.29 -11.47
N ALA A 229 -23.22 4.07 -12.51
CA ALA A 229 -23.57 4.37 -13.90
C ALA A 229 -24.86 3.68 -14.34
N SER A 230 -25.06 2.42 -13.92
CA SER A 230 -26.25 1.64 -14.28
C SER A 230 -27.57 2.27 -13.81
N GLN A 231 -27.54 3.19 -12.85
CA GLN A 231 -28.71 3.94 -12.37
C GLN A 231 -29.08 5.15 -13.23
N LEU A 232 -28.25 5.52 -14.21
CA LEU A 232 -28.54 6.69 -15.05
C LEU A 232 -29.67 6.41 -16.06
N ARG A 233 -30.48 7.44 -16.33
CA ARG A 233 -31.73 7.32 -17.09
C ARG A 233 -31.53 6.97 -18.56
N THR A 234 -30.46 7.45 -19.19
CA THR A 234 -30.18 7.26 -20.63
C THR A 234 -28.91 6.45 -20.84
N THR A 235 -28.86 5.63 -21.90
CA THR A 235 -27.65 4.87 -22.25
C THR A 235 -26.48 5.77 -22.59
N MET A 236 -26.75 6.96 -23.15
CA MET A 236 -25.73 7.97 -23.41
C MET A 236 -25.11 8.50 -22.11
N ALA A 237 -25.91 8.77 -21.08
CA ALA A 237 -25.40 9.19 -19.77
C ALA A 237 -24.51 8.10 -19.14
N VAL A 238 -24.90 6.82 -19.25
CA VAL A 238 -24.06 5.68 -18.81
C VAL A 238 -22.72 5.70 -19.52
N PHE A 239 -22.73 5.79 -20.86
CA PHE A 239 -21.51 5.84 -21.66
C PHE A 239 -20.59 6.99 -21.22
N CYS A 240 -21.10 8.21 -21.20
CA CYS A 240 -20.34 9.42 -20.87
C CYS A 240 -19.77 9.37 -19.44
N PHE A 241 -20.57 8.94 -18.47
CA PHE A 241 -20.14 8.86 -17.08
C PHE A 241 -19.10 7.75 -16.84
N VAL A 242 -19.25 6.59 -17.49
CA VAL A 242 -18.23 5.52 -17.41
C VAL A 242 -16.94 5.96 -18.12
N LEU A 243 -17.02 6.62 -19.28
CA LEU A 243 -15.84 7.17 -19.96
C LEU A 243 -15.12 8.21 -19.09
N PHE A 244 -15.86 9.13 -18.49
CA PHE A 244 -15.35 10.09 -17.52
C PHE A 244 -14.63 9.39 -16.36
N SER A 245 -15.25 8.35 -15.81
CA SER A 245 -14.68 7.57 -14.68
C SER A 245 -13.39 6.83 -15.08
N VAL A 246 -13.34 6.27 -16.29
CA VAL A 246 -12.14 5.63 -16.84
C VAL A 246 -10.99 6.64 -16.95
N ILE A 247 -11.28 7.85 -17.40
CA ILE A 247 -10.28 8.93 -17.47
C ILE A 247 -9.84 9.36 -16.06
N LEU A 248 -10.80 9.55 -15.16
CA LEU A 248 -10.56 10.09 -13.81
C LEU A 248 -9.84 9.10 -12.86
N PHE A 249 -10.07 7.80 -12.97
CA PHE A 249 -9.40 6.81 -12.11
C PHE A 249 -8.30 6.02 -12.83
N GLY A 250 -8.31 5.98 -14.16
CA GLY A 250 -7.26 5.34 -14.95
C GLY A 250 -6.13 6.30 -15.31
N VAL A 251 -6.47 7.41 -15.96
CA VAL A 251 -5.47 8.31 -16.57
C VAL A 251 -5.01 9.40 -15.61
N PHE A 252 -5.93 10.01 -14.87
CA PHE A 252 -5.62 11.11 -13.98
C PHE A 252 -4.57 10.79 -12.90
N PRO A 253 -4.57 9.62 -12.21
CA PRO A 253 -3.53 9.31 -11.23
C PRO A 253 -2.12 9.32 -11.84
N MET A 254 -1.96 8.82 -13.08
CA MET A 254 -0.68 8.90 -13.81
C MET A 254 -0.26 10.35 -14.05
N PHE A 255 -1.21 11.22 -14.41
CA PHE A 255 -0.95 12.65 -14.57
C PHE A 255 -0.55 13.32 -13.26
N THR A 256 -1.21 13.00 -12.14
CA THR A 256 -0.84 13.56 -10.83
C THR A 256 0.59 13.19 -10.42
N GLN A 257 0.99 11.94 -10.65
CA GLN A 257 2.33 11.45 -10.39
C GLN A 257 3.36 12.16 -11.27
N TRP A 258 3.04 12.33 -12.55
CA TRP A 258 3.89 13.07 -13.48
C TRP A 258 4.05 14.54 -13.10
N CYS A 259 2.96 15.25 -12.77
CA CYS A 259 3.01 16.63 -12.31
C CYS A 259 3.93 16.79 -11.11
N ARG A 260 3.84 15.86 -10.15
CA ARG A 260 4.67 15.87 -8.96
C ARG A 260 6.14 15.61 -9.25
N ALA A 261 6.45 14.67 -10.14
CA ALA A 261 7.82 14.37 -10.55
C ALA A 261 8.48 15.52 -11.33
N THR A 262 7.69 16.24 -12.13
CA THR A 262 8.21 17.29 -13.01
C THR A 262 8.29 18.66 -12.34
N SER A 263 7.24 19.08 -11.61
CA SER A 263 7.15 20.42 -11.03
C SER A 263 6.38 20.44 -9.72
N ARG A 264 7.08 20.83 -8.64
CA ARG A 264 6.44 21.05 -7.33
C ARG A 264 5.32 22.09 -7.41
N ARG A 265 5.50 23.18 -8.16
CA ARG A 265 4.48 24.23 -8.33
C ARG A 265 3.25 23.69 -9.05
N GLY A 266 3.45 22.90 -10.12
CA GLY A 266 2.36 22.30 -10.88
C GLY A 266 1.49 21.38 -10.04
N TYR A 267 2.10 20.57 -9.17
CA TYR A 267 1.37 19.74 -8.20
C TYR A 267 0.46 20.57 -7.28
N TRP A 268 0.95 21.66 -6.68
CA TRP A 268 0.14 22.50 -5.80
C TRP A 268 -0.97 23.24 -6.53
N VAL A 269 -0.74 23.68 -7.75
CA VAL A 269 -1.78 24.28 -8.61
C VAL A 269 -2.88 23.26 -8.88
N LEU A 270 -2.50 22.05 -9.29
CA LEU A 270 -3.45 20.96 -9.56
C LEU A 270 -4.27 20.58 -8.32
N LEU A 271 -3.62 20.45 -7.16
CA LEU A 271 -4.30 20.21 -5.89
C LEU A 271 -5.27 21.35 -5.55
N SER A 272 -4.87 22.61 -5.75
CA SER A 272 -5.71 23.77 -5.49
C SER A 272 -6.96 23.78 -6.38
N ILE A 273 -6.82 23.44 -7.66
CA ILE A 273 -7.94 23.31 -8.59
C ILE A 273 -8.92 22.23 -8.09
N LEU A 274 -8.42 21.05 -7.70
CA LEU A 274 -9.28 19.99 -7.17
C LEU A 274 -9.94 20.35 -5.84
N LEU A 275 -9.25 21.07 -4.96
CA LEU A 275 -9.80 21.53 -3.69
C LEU A 275 -10.99 22.48 -3.90
N ILE A 276 -10.86 23.39 -4.87
CA ILE A 276 -11.93 24.32 -5.24
C ILE A 276 -13.06 23.55 -5.92
N LEU A 277 -12.75 22.71 -6.91
CA LEU A 277 -13.76 21.97 -7.67
C LEU A 277 -14.60 21.05 -6.77
N SER A 278 -13.97 20.31 -5.86
CA SER A 278 -14.68 19.45 -4.90
C SER A 278 -15.52 20.25 -3.90
N ALA A 279 -15.05 21.42 -3.45
CA ALA A 279 -15.78 22.28 -2.53
C ALA A 279 -17.01 22.92 -3.20
N THR A 280 -16.81 23.52 -4.38
CA THR A 280 -17.90 24.12 -5.15
C THR A 280 -18.93 23.06 -5.55
N GLY A 281 -18.48 21.89 -6.01
CA GLY A 281 -19.35 20.78 -6.36
C GLY A 281 -20.25 20.32 -5.21
N LEU A 282 -19.67 20.10 -4.02
CA LEU A 282 -20.45 19.73 -2.83
C LEU A 282 -21.37 20.84 -2.34
N TYR A 283 -20.95 22.11 -2.47
CA TYR A 283 -21.82 23.24 -2.14
C TYR A 283 -23.05 23.30 -3.05
N VAL A 284 -22.88 23.06 -4.36
CA VAL A 284 -24.00 23.08 -5.31
C VAL A 284 -25.00 21.95 -5.04
N ILE A 285 -24.53 20.77 -4.61
CA ILE A 285 -25.40 19.61 -4.38
C ILE A 285 -26.03 19.61 -2.98
N GLY A 286 -25.24 19.91 -1.95
CA GLY A 286 -25.62 19.74 -0.54
C GLY A 286 -25.56 21.01 0.31
N GLY A 287 -25.32 22.17 -0.31
CA GLY A 287 -25.30 23.47 0.35
C GLY A 287 -24.19 23.63 1.40
N LEU A 288 -24.44 24.51 2.37
CA LEU A 288 -23.48 24.86 3.42
C LEU A 288 -23.12 23.69 4.34
N TRP A 289 -24.06 22.78 4.62
CA TRP A 289 -23.80 21.63 5.48
C TRP A 289 -22.80 20.66 4.86
N ALA A 290 -22.98 20.31 3.58
CA ALA A 290 -22.04 19.46 2.86
C ALA A 290 -20.66 20.11 2.72
N LEU A 291 -20.62 21.42 2.44
CA LEU A 291 -19.38 22.20 2.38
C LEU A 291 -18.65 22.20 3.74
N GLY A 292 -19.36 22.47 4.83
CA GLY A 292 -18.81 22.48 6.19
C GLY A 292 -18.25 21.12 6.58
N ALA A 293 -18.99 20.04 6.35
CA ALA A 293 -18.53 18.67 6.57
C ALA A 293 -17.26 18.36 5.76
N TRP A 294 -17.22 18.76 4.49
CA TRP A 294 -16.06 18.54 3.62
C TRP A 294 -14.82 19.32 4.04
N ILE A 295 -15.00 20.57 4.47
CA ILE A 295 -13.91 21.37 5.06
C ILE A 295 -13.40 20.69 6.34
N GLY A 296 -14.30 20.18 7.19
CA GLY A 296 -13.95 19.41 8.39
C GLY A 296 -13.09 18.19 8.07
N VAL A 297 -13.47 17.37 7.08
CA VAL A 297 -12.68 16.21 6.63
C VAL A 297 -11.29 16.63 6.17
N LYS A 298 -11.18 17.68 5.35
CA LYS A 298 -9.87 18.17 4.86
C LYS A 298 -8.99 18.70 5.98
N LEU A 299 -9.55 19.43 6.94
CA LEU A 299 -8.83 19.91 8.12
C LEU A 299 -8.39 18.75 9.02
N PHE A 300 -9.24 17.74 9.21
CA PHE A 300 -8.88 16.55 9.95
C PHE A 300 -7.73 15.80 9.28
N VAL A 301 -7.78 15.54 7.98
CA VAL A 301 -6.72 14.80 7.28
C VAL A 301 -5.40 15.59 7.22
N SER A 302 -5.47 16.92 6.98
CA SER A 302 -4.26 17.74 6.83
C SER A 302 -3.60 18.14 8.14
N VAL A 303 -4.39 18.40 9.20
CA VAL A 303 -3.89 18.95 10.47
C VAL A 303 -4.20 18.01 11.62
N GLY A 304 -5.45 17.58 11.76
CA GLY A 304 -5.90 16.74 12.88
C GLY A 304 -5.13 15.42 12.99
N ALA A 305 -5.06 14.65 11.90
CA ALA A 305 -4.40 13.35 11.86
C ALA A 305 -2.88 13.46 12.03
N PRO A 306 -2.16 14.42 11.41
CA PRO A 306 -0.75 14.67 11.72
C PRO A 306 -0.49 15.06 13.18
N LEU A 307 -1.30 15.94 13.77
CA LEU A 307 -1.16 16.31 15.19
C LEU A 307 -1.43 15.11 16.10
N TRP A 308 -2.44 14.31 15.77
CA TRP A 308 -2.76 13.07 16.49
C TRP A 308 -1.60 12.07 16.40
N LEU A 309 -1.02 11.88 15.20
CA LEU A 309 0.15 11.03 15.01
C LEU A 309 1.36 11.52 15.82
N LEU A 310 1.61 12.84 15.85
CA LEU A 310 2.68 13.43 16.69
C LEU A 310 2.42 13.18 18.18
N ALA A 311 1.18 13.34 18.64
CA ALA A 311 0.81 13.05 20.03
C ALA A 311 0.98 11.58 20.39
N LEU A 312 0.78 10.66 19.42
CA LEU A 312 0.98 9.23 19.61
C LEU A 312 2.45 8.80 19.58
N GLN A 313 3.37 9.60 19.01
CA GLN A 313 4.80 9.27 18.98
C GLN A 313 5.39 9.05 20.37
N LYS A 314 4.88 9.75 21.38
CA LYS A 314 5.33 9.60 22.77
C LYS A 314 5.06 8.21 23.36
N TYR A 315 4.13 7.45 22.78
CA TYR A 315 3.81 6.09 23.21
C TYR A 315 4.55 5.01 22.39
N LYS A 316 5.39 5.41 21.43
CA LYS A 316 6.15 4.47 20.61
C LYS A 316 7.31 3.88 21.42
N ASN A 317 7.29 2.56 21.58
CA ASN A 317 8.36 1.79 22.22
C ASN A 317 8.87 0.73 21.25
N ASP A 318 10.08 0.95 20.73
CA ASP A 318 10.82 -0.02 19.92
C ASP A 318 11.90 -0.66 20.80
N ILE A 319 11.82 -1.98 21.01
CA ILE A 319 12.81 -2.74 21.78
C ILE A 319 13.63 -3.53 20.78
N GLN A 320 14.91 -3.19 20.72
CA GLN A 320 15.89 -3.86 19.89
C GLN A 320 16.82 -4.69 20.76
N GLY A 321 17.24 -5.81 20.23
CA GLY A 321 18.04 -6.75 21.00
C GLY A 321 18.95 -7.60 20.14
N PRO A 322 19.78 -8.42 20.79
CA PRO A 322 20.70 -9.32 20.12
C PRO A 322 20.02 -10.33 19.16
N TRP A 323 18.72 -10.57 19.28
CA TRP A 323 17.95 -11.45 18.38
C TRP A 323 17.52 -10.77 17.07
N ASP A 324 17.70 -9.45 16.94
CA ASP A 324 17.35 -8.74 15.71
C ASP A 324 18.26 -9.14 14.55
N ILE A 325 17.68 -9.15 13.35
CA ILE A 325 18.37 -9.48 12.11
C ILE A 325 19.51 -8.49 11.91
N ALA A 326 20.72 -9.00 11.70
CA ALA A 326 21.90 -8.16 11.44
C ALA A 326 21.67 -7.31 10.19
N LYS A 327 21.83 -5.99 10.32
CA LYS A 327 21.75 -5.06 9.18
C LYS A 327 23.10 -5.09 8.44
N PRO A 328 23.13 -5.39 7.12
CA PRO A 328 24.38 -5.44 6.37
C PRO A 328 25.01 -4.04 6.32
N VAL A 329 26.27 -3.92 6.78
CA VAL A 329 27.04 -2.68 6.66
C VAL A 329 27.77 -2.71 5.32
N ILE A 330 27.25 -1.98 4.34
CA ILE A 330 27.90 -1.83 3.03
C ILE A 330 29.06 -0.85 3.20
N ARG A 331 30.28 -1.36 3.25
CA ARG A 331 31.50 -0.55 3.27
C ARG A 331 31.87 -0.24 1.82
N ASN A 332 31.68 1.00 1.37
CA ASN A 332 32.23 1.44 0.09
C ASN A 332 33.76 1.40 0.20
N ARG A 333 34.43 0.72 -0.74
CA ARG A 333 35.90 0.73 -0.80
C ARG A 333 36.39 2.16 -1.11
N PRO A 334 37.50 2.59 -0.49
CA PRO A 334 38.08 3.91 -0.73
C PRO A 334 38.52 4.10 -2.18
#